data_AF-A0A933EPG8-F1
#
_entry.id   AF-A0A933EPG8-F1
#
_cell.length_a   1.000
_cell.length_b   1.000
_cell.length_c   1.000
_cell.angle_alpha   90.00
_cell.angle_beta   90.00
_cell.angle_gamma   90.00
#
_symmetry.space_group_name_H-M   'P 1'
#
loop_
_entity.id
_entity.type
_entity.pdbx_description
1 polymer ?
#
loop_
_entity_poly.entity_id
_entity_poly.type
_entity_poly.pdbx_seq_one_letter_code
_entity_poly.pdbx_strand_id
1 'polypeptide(L)'
;MATDGACRQIERYLAASRQLAGEADAKRRELRVIMHRAQKAQQSADGELRLAHGHVAALTSREQEGQAMRNGLEAIESEAAATHRGVTEAISTAMARPPCPEGLSPPAWSQPTERAEVGTTEGLLHAAQPLVDVQPPVETPKIPSEAVGGTRERWLEIAMPSHLEARARARKAVHAERPQQPWPQELEDASVSIGEQQHQQQQQTQ
;
A
#
# COMPACT_ATOMS: atom_id res chain seq x y z
N MET A 1 62.78 47.41 47.27
CA MET A 1 61.99 46.28 47.81
C MET A 1 60.51 46.30 47.43
N ALA A 2 59.91 47.43 47.02
CA ALA A 2 58.49 47.46 46.60
C ALA A 2 58.19 46.80 45.23
N THR A 3 59.20 46.63 44.38
CA THR A 3 59.06 46.10 43.00
C THR A 3 58.84 44.59 42.95
N ASP A 4 59.43 43.84 43.87
CA ASP A 4 59.37 42.37 43.86
C ASP A 4 57.96 41.83 44.19
N GLY A 5 57.20 42.58 45.00
CA GLY A 5 55.80 42.27 45.31
C GLY A 5 54.89 42.41 44.09
N ALA A 6 55.09 43.47 43.29
CA ALA A 6 54.32 43.71 42.08
C ALA A 6 54.59 42.65 41.01
N CYS A 7 55.85 42.25 40.82
CA CYS A 7 56.22 41.19 39.86
C CYS A 7 55.54 39.86 40.19
N ARG A 8 55.57 39.41 41.46
CA ARG A 8 54.89 38.17 41.88
C ARG A 8 53.38 38.23 41.71
N GLN A 9 52.78 39.40 41.90
CA GLN A 9 51.34 39.57 41.71
C GLN A 9 50.94 39.47 40.23
N ILE A 10 51.75 40.04 39.33
CA ILE A 10 51.58 39.90 37.88
C ILE A 10 51.71 38.43 37.46
N GLU A 11 52.72 37.71 37.95
CA GLU A 11 52.91 36.29 37.65
C GLU A 11 51.71 35.42 38.07
N ARG A 12 51.17 35.66 39.27
CA ARG A 12 49.95 34.97 39.74
C ARG A 12 48.75 35.26 38.85
N TYR A 13 48.57 36.52 38.44
CA TYR A 13 47.48 36.90 37.56
C TYR A 13 47.59 36.24 36.18
N LEU A 14 48.80 36.19 35.62
CA LEU A 14 49.06 35.51 34.34
C LEU A 14 48.82 34.01 34.45
N ALA A 15 49.24 33.37 35.55
CA ALA A 15 48.96 31.95 35.80
C ALA A 15 47.45 31.67 35.89
N ALA A 16 46.72 32.46 36.67
CA ALA A 16 45.26 32.35 36.78
C ALA A 16 44.56 32.58 35.44
N SER A 17 45.02 33.56 34.66
CA SER A 17 44.46 33.84 33.32
C SER A 17 44.67 32.68 32.35
N ARG A 18 45.85 32.04 32.38
CA ARG A 18 46.13 30.84 31.55
C ARG A 18 45.29 29.65 31.97
N GLN A 19 45.08 29.46 33.27
CA GLN A 19 44.21 28.39 33.78
C GLN A 19 42.76 28.60 33.32
N LEU A 20 42.21 29.80 33.48
CA LEU A 20 40.86 30.14 33.03
C LEU A 20 40.70 29.97 31.51
N ALA A 21 41.72 30.35 30.72
CA ALA A 21 41.71 30.12 29.28
C ALA A 21 41.67 28.62 28.94
N GLY A 22 42.45 27.80 29.64
CA GLY A 22 42.44 26.34 29.48
C GLY A 22 41.09 25.71 29.84
N GLU A 23 40.47 26.15 30.93
CA GLU A 23 39.13 25.72 31.35
C GLU A 23 38.05 26.12 30.32
N ALA A 24 38.12 27.36 29.81
CA ALA A 24 37.22 27.83 28.76
C ALA A 24 37.36 26.99 27.47
N ASP A 25 38.59 26.64 27.07
CA ASP A 25 38.83 25.80 25.90
C ASP A 25 38.39 24.34 26.11
N ALA A 26 38.51 23.81 27.33
CA ALA A 26 37.93 22.52 27.68
C ALA A 26 36.40 22.55 27.55
N LYS A 27 35.74 23.57 28.11
CA LYS A 27 34.28 23.74 28.01
C LYS A 27 33.80 23.93 26.57
N ARG A 28 34.55 24.68 25.74
CA ARG A 28 34.26 24.81 24.29
C ARG A 28 34.39 23.49 23.54
N ARG A 29 35.29 22.60 23.95
CA ARG A 29 35.39 21.24 23.37
C ARG A 29 34.23 20.37 23.79
N GLU A 30 33.87 20.38 25.08
CA GLU A 30 32.68 19.67 25.59
C GLU A 30 31.40 20.12 24.87
N LEU A 31 31.18 21.44 24.74
CA LEU A 31 30.03 22.01 24.02
C LEU A 31 29.97 21.54 22.57
N ARG A 32 31.10 21.50 21.85
CA ARG A 32 31.14 20.99 20.47
C ARG A 32 30.70 19.53 20.37
N VAL A 33 31.12 18.69 21.32
CA VAL A 33 30.71 17.28 21.37
C VAL A 33 29.21 17.16 21.63
N ILE A 34 28.67 17.93 22.57
CA ILE A 34 27.23 17.94 22.89
C ILE A 34 26.43 18.39 21.66
N MET A 35 26.83 19.48 21.00
CA MET A 35 26.17 19.97 19.79
C MET A 35 26.20 18.93 18.67
N HIS A 36 27.34 18.28 18.44
CA HIS A 36 27.43 17.23 17.43
C HIS A 36 26.51 16.04 17.75
N ARG A 37 26.43 15.61 19.02
CA ARG A 37 25.51 14.55 19.45
C ARG A 37 24.05 14.96 19.25
N ALA A 38 23.69 16.20 19.60
CA ALA A 38 22.35 16.73 19.40
C ALA A 38 21.98 16.78 17.91
N GLN A 39 22.91 17.19 17.05
CA GLN A 39 22.70 17.21 15.61
C GLN A 39 22.51 15.80 15.04
N LYS A 40 23.31 14.81 15.48
CA LYS A 40 23.15 13.41 15.07
C LYS A 40 21.78 12.84 15.50
N ALA A 41 21.36 13.14 16.74
CA ALA A 41 20.04 12.74 17.24
C ALA A 41 18.90 13.38 16.43
N GLN A 42 19.02 14.66 16.09
CA GLN A 42 18.05 15.36 15.25
C GLN A 42 17.95 14.74 13.85
N GLN A 43 19.09 14.45 13.20
CA GLN A 43 19.10 13.79 11.89
C GLN A 43 18.44 12.41 11.93
N SER A 44 18.64 11.65 13.01
CA SER A 44 17.96 10.36 13.22
C SER A 44 16.45 10.53 13.34
N ALA A 45 16.00 11.48 14.17
CA ALA A 45 14.58 11.77 14.36
C ALA A 45 13.91 12.24 13.06
N ASP A 46 14.58 13.09 12.28
CA ASP A 46 14.09 13.54 10.97
C ASP A 46 13.99 12.38 9.97
N GLY A 47 14.92 11.42 10.04
CA GLY A 47 14.90 10.19 9.26
C GLY A 47 13.69 9.32 9.61
N GLU A 48 13.44 9.09 10.89
CA GLU A 48 12.28 8.33 11.38
C GLU A 48 10.96 9.01 11.02
N LEU A 49 10.88 10.34 11.17
CA LEU A 49 9.70 11.11 10.79
C LEU A 49 9.42 11.01 9.29
N ARG A 50 10.46 10.99 8.44
CA ARG A 50 10.30 10.79 6.99
C ARG A 50 9.76 9.40 6.66
N LEU A 51 10.24 8.36 7.34
CA LEU A 51 9.73 6.99 7.18
C LEU A 51 8.27 6.89 7.62
N ALA A 52 7.91 7.52 8.75
CA ALA A 52 6.53 7.57 9.23
C ALA A 52 5.60 8.25 8.21
N HIS A 53 6.01 9.40 7.64
CA HIS A 53 5.25 10.06 6.57
C HIS A 53 5.09 9.16 5.33
N GLY A 54 6.15 8.44 4.93
CA GLY A 54 6.08 7.48 3.84
C GLY A 54 5.07 6.36 4.09
N HIS A 55 5.01 5.83 5.32
CA HIS A 55 4.02 4.83 5.71
C HIS A 55 2.60 5.39 5.69
N VAL A 56 2.38 6.59 6.21
CA VAL A 56 1.06 7.24 6.19
C VAL A 56 0.60 7.42 4.74
N ALA A 57 1.45 7.94 3.85
CA ALA A 57 1.12 8.09 2.43
C ALA A 57 0.76 6.76 1.76
N ALA A 58 1.49 5.69 2.06
CA ALA A 58 1.20 4.35 1.55
C ALA A 58 -0.14 3.80 2.07
N LEU A 59 -0.47 4.04 3.35
CA LEU A 59 -1.75 3.65 3.93
C LEU A 59 -2.92 4.45 3.30
N THR A 60 -2.77 5.76 3.13
CA THR A 60 -3.76 6.61 2.45
C THR A 60 -4.00 6.14 1.02
N SER A 61 -2.95 5.79 0.28
CA SER A 61 -3.09 5.26 -1.09
C SER A 61 -3.90 3.96 -1.11
N ARG A 62 -3.61 3.03 -0.19
CA ARG A 62 -4.38 1.78 -0.07
C ARG A 62 -5.83 2.01 0.32
N GLU A 63 -6.09 3.00 1.18
CA GLU A 63 -7.45 3.38 1.56
C GLU A 63 -8.23 3.94 0.36
N GLN A 64 -7.59 4.77 -0.47
CA GLN A 64 -8.18 5.28 -1.71
C GLN A 64 -8.47 4.16 -2.71
N GLU A 65 -7.55 3.21 -2.90
CA GLU A 65 -7.79 2.01 -3.72
C GLU A 65 -8.98 1.19 -3.18
N GLY A 66 -9.03 0.98 -1.86
CA GLY A 66 -10.14 0.32 -1.19
C GLY A 66 -11.48 1.03 -1.40
N GLN A 67 -11.48 2.37 -1.36
CA GLN A 67 -12.66 3.17 -1.62
C GLN A 67 -13.10 3.09 -3.08
N ALA A 68 -12.16 3.15 -4.03
CA ALA A 68 -12.46 2.99 -5.45
C ALA A 68 -13.09 1.63 -5.75
N MET A 69 -12.58 0.56 -5.13
CA MET A 69 -13.18 -0.78 -5.26
C MET A 69 -14.59 -0.84 -4.69
N ARG A 70 -14.85 -0.22 -3.52
CA ARG A 70 -16.20 -0.15 -2.94
C ARG A 70 -17.18 0.59 -3.84
N ASN A 71 -16.78 1.74 -4.36
CA ASN A 71 -17.60 2.50 -5.31
C ASN A 71 -17.87 1.70 -6.59
N GLY A 72 -16.88 0.94 -7.07
CA GLY A 72 -17.06 0.05 -8.22
C GLY A 72 -18.06 -1.08 -7.97
N LEU A 73 -18.01 -1.70 -6.79
CA LEU A 73 -18.98 -2.73 -6.39
C LEU A 73 -20.40 -2.15 -6.29
N GLU A 74 -20.56 -0.99 -5.68
CA GLU A 74 -21.86 -0.31 -5.57
C GLU A 74 -22.46 0.02 -6.95
N ALA A 75 -21.61 0.44 -7.90
CA ALA A 75 -22.04 0.67 -9.28
C ALA A 75 -22.54 -0.62 -9.96
N ILE A 76 -21.83 -1.74 -9.79
CA ILE A 76 -22.22 -3.04 -10.34
C ILE A 76 -23.55 -3.51 -9.72
N GLU A 77 -23.71 -3.38 -8.40
CA GLU A 77 -24.94 -3.74 -7.70
C GLU A 77 -26.13 -2.90 -8.18
N SER A 78 -25.93 -1.60 -8.38
CA SER A 78 -26.94 -0.69 -8.92
C SER A 78 -27.35 -1.06 -10.36
N GLU A 79 -26.37 -1.37 -11.22
CA GLU A 79 -26.62 -1.80 -12.58
C GLU A 79 -27.38 -3.13 -12.62
N ALA A 80 -26.94 -4.13 -11.84
CA ALA A 80 -27.62 -5.42 -11.73
C ALA A 80 -29.08 -5.26 -11.26
N ALA A 81 -29.33 -4.37 -10.29
CA ALA A 81 -30.69 -4.07 -9.83
C ALA A 81 -31.55 -3.37 -10.90
N ALA A 82 -30.95 -2.52 -11.74
CA ALA A 82 -31.63 -1.90 -12.87
C ALA A 82 -31.97 -2.94 -13.96
N THR A 83 -31.02 -3.81 -14.31
CA THR A 83 -31.23 -4.90 -15.28
C THR A 83 -32.31 -5.85 -14.80
N HIS A 84 -32.28 -6.27 -13.52
CA HIS A 84 -33.30 -7.15 -12.95
C HIS A 84 -34.70 -6.53 -13.03
N ARG A 85 -34.84 -5.23 -12.74
CA ARG A 85 -36.12 -4.51 -12.89
C ARG A 85 -36.59 -4.49 -14.34
N GLY A 86 -35.72 -4.14 -15.29
CA GLY A 86 -36.05 -4.12 -16.71
C GLY A 86 -36.49 -5.49 -17.25
N VAL A 87 -35.80 -6.57 -16.85
CA VAL A 87 -36.19 -7.95 -17.20
C VAL A 87 -37.56 -8.30 -16.61
N THR A 88 -37.80 -7.94 -15.34
CA THR A 88 -39.08 -8.20 -14.66
C THR A 88 -40.26 -7.47 -15.33
N GLU A 89 -40.06 -6.21 -15.73
CA GLU A 89 -41.05 -5.43 -16.49
C GLU A 89 -41.32 -6.02 -17.88
N ALA A 90 -40.26 -6.47 -18.59
CA ALA A 90 -40.40 -7.10 -19.90
C ALA A 90 -41.20 -8.42 -19.83
N ILE A 91 -40.93 -9.27 -18.84
CA ILE A 91 -41.68 -10.51 -18.61
C ILE A 91 -43.14 -10.21 -18.28
N SER A 92 -43.39 -9.26 -17.38
CA SER A 92 -44.75 -8.85 -17.01
C SER A 92 -45.54 -8.33 -18.21
N THR A 93 -44.89 -7.53 -19.05
CA THR A 93 -45.49 -7.01 -20.30
C THR A 93 -45.79 -8.12 -21.30
N ALA A 94 -44.88 -9.09 -21.46
CA ALA A 94 -45.07 -10.23 -22.35
C ALA A 94 -46.24 -11.13 -21.89
N MET A 95 -46.40 -11.33 -20.59
CA MET A 95 -47.49 -12.12 -20.01
C MET A 95 -48.85 -11.42 -20.10
N ALA A 96 -48.88 -10.09 -20.14
CA ALA A 96 -50.12 -9.31 -20.27
C ALA A 96 -50.66 -9.25 -21.72
N ARG A 97 -49.93 -9.78 -22.72
CA ARG A 97 -50.42 -9.83 -24.10
C ARG A 97 -51.61 -10.78 -24.20
N PRO A 98 -52.70 -10.37 -24.88
CA PRO A 98 -53.83 -11.25 -25.11
C PRO A 98 -53.39 -12.48 -25.92
N PRO A 99 -54.02 -13.65 -25.70
CA PRO A 99 -53.73 -14.84 -26.49
C PRO A 99 -53.93 -14.53 -27.97
N CYS A 100 -53.02 -15.02 -28.81
CA CYS A 100 -53.10 -14.82 -30.26
C CYS A 100 -54.46 -15.30 -30.78
N PRO A 101 -55.09 -14.56 -31.71
CA PRO A 101 -56.33 -15.01 -32.32
C PRO A 101 -56.13 -16.37 -33.00
N GLU A 102 -57.02 -17.30 -32.72
CA GLU A 102 -57.03 -18.64 -33.31
C GLU A 102 -57.07 -18.53 -34.84
N GLY A 103 -56.02 -19.00 -35.53
CA GLY A 103 -56.00 -19.09 -37.00
C GLY A 103 -54.74 -18.58 -37.70
N LEU A 104 -53.81 -17.90 -37.02
CA LEU A 104 -52.51 -17.54 -37.59
C LEU A 104 -51.48 -18.59 -37.20
N SER A 105 -50.97 -19.33 -38.19
CA SER A 105 -49.82 -20.22 -37.99
C SER A 105 -48.65 -19.39 -37.46
N PRO A 106 -48.02 -19.78 -36.34
CA PRO A 106 -46.89 -19.05 -35.81
C PRO A 106 -45.75 -19.04 -36.84
N PRO A 107 -44.96 -17.96 -36.93
CA PRO A 107 -43.82 -17.91 -37.85
C PRO A 107 -42.87 -19.07 -37.57
N ALA A 108 -42.18 -19.58 -38.59
CA ALA A 108 -41.37 -20.79 -38.53
C ALA A 108 -40.28 -20.82 -37.43
N TRP A 109 -39.95 -19.65 -36.84
CA TRP A 109 -39.02 -19.53 -35.71
C TRP A 109 -39.65 -19.88 -34.35
N SER A 110 -40.95 -20.18 -34.33
CA SER A 110 -41.70 -20.58 -33.14
C SER A 110 -41.83 -22.09 -33.00
N GLN A 111 -41.19 -22.86 -33.87
CA GLN A 111 -41.05 -24.29 -33.64
C GLN A 111 -40.08 -24.47 -32.47
N PRO A 112 -40.51 -25.11 -31.37
CA PRO A 112 -39.61 -25.42 -30.28
C PRO A 112 -38.62 -26.45 -30.81
N THR A 113 -37.39 -26.03 -31.09
CA THR A 113 -36.26 -26.94 -31.14
C THR A 113 -36.31 -27.71 -29.81
N GLU A 114 -36.39 -29.03 -29.91
CA GLU A 114 -36.66 -30.00 -28.86
C GLU A 114 -36.31 -29.52 -27.45
N ARG A 115 -37.32 -29.53 -26.57
CA ARG A 115 -37.26 -29.48 -25.10
C ARG A 115 -35.84 -29.36 -24.54
N ALA A 116 -35.28 -28.15 -24.54
CA ALA A 116 -34.20 -27.83 -23.62
C ALA A 116 -34.84 -27.82 -22.22
N GLU A 117 -34.53 -28.84 -21.42
CA GLU A 117 -34.93 -28.94 -20.03
C GLU A 117 -34.53 -27.65 -19.30
N VAL A 118 -35.52 -26.81 -19.01
CA VAL A 118 -35.36 -25.58 -18.23
C VAL A 118 -35.02 -26.01 -16.80
N GLY A 119 -33.72 -26.18 -16.54
CA GLY A 119 -33.18 -26.74 -15.30
C GLY A 119 -31.72 -27.13 -15.40
N THR A 120 -31.17 -27.32 -16.61
CA THR A 120 -29.74 -27.57 -16.82
C THR A 120 -28.99 -26.30 -17.22
N THR A 121 -27.71 -26.22 -16.87
CA THR A 121 -26.80 -25.07 -17.12
C THR A 121 -26.73 -24.66 -18.60
N GLU A 122 -27.03 -25.57 -19.53
CA GLU A 122 -27.06 -25.30 -20.97
C GLU A 122 -28.27 -24.47 -21.41
N GLY A 123 -29.44 -24.63 -20.77
CA GLY A 123 -30.62 -23.82 -21.07
C GLY A 123 -30.44 -22.34 -20.67
N LEU A 124 -29.68 -22.08 -19.60
CA LEU A 124 -29.29 -20.74 -19.17
C LEU A 124 -28.27 -20.10 -20.12
N LEU A 125 -27.35 -20.89 -20.67
CA LEU A 125 -26.35 -20.41 -21.66
C LEU A 125 -27.03 -19.99 -22.98
N HIS A 126 -27.99 -20.78 -23.48
CA HIS A 126 -28.73 -20.42 -24.69
C HIS A 126 -29.64 -19.19 -24.53
N ALA A 127 -30.22 -18.98 -23.33
CA ALA A 127 -31.02 -17.79 -23.04
C ALA A 127 -30.17 -16.50 -22.91
N ALA A 128 -28.87 -16.63 -22.59
CA ALA A 128 -27.94 -15.52 -22.49
C ALA A 128 -27.32 -15.11 -23.85
N GLN A 129 -27.39 -15.98 -24.87
CA GLN A 129 -26.84 -15.74 -26.21
C GLN A 129 -27.28 -14.40 -26.84
N PRO A 130 -28.58 -14.02 -26.85
CA PRO A 130 -29.01 -12.75 -27.44
C PRO A 130 -28.64 -11.51 -26.60
N LEU A 131 -28.18 -11.66 -25.35
CA LEU A 131 -27.68 -10.53 -24.53
C LEU A 131 -26.21 -10.20 -24.83
N VAL A 132 -25.44 -11.17 -25.33
CA VAL A 132 -24.05 -10.98 -25.78
C VAL A 132 -24.02 -10.24 -27.13
N ASP A 133 -25.02 -10.48 -27.99
CA ASP A 133 -25.09 -9.88 -29.33
C ASP A 133 -25.59 -8.41 -29.34
N VAL A 134 -26.05 -7.87 -28.20
CA VAL A 134 -26.65 -6.52 -28.11
C VAL A 134 -25.70 -5.47 -27.49
N GLN A 135 -24.51 -5.86 -27.00
CA GLN A 135 -23.52 -4.84 -26.62
C GLN A 135 -22.90 -4.20 -27.87
N PRO A 136 -22.91 -2.86 -27.98
CA PRO A 136 -22.19 -2.18 -29.06
C PRO A 136 -20.70 -2.50 -28.96
N PRO A 137 -19.97 -2.58 -30.08
CA PRO A 137 -18.57 -2.93 -30.09
C PRO A 137 -17.77 -1.87 -29.33
N VAL A 138 -17.41 -2.18 -28.07
CA VAL A 138 -16.36 -1.46 -27.38
C VAL A 138 -15.05 -1.91 -28.01
N GLU A 139 -14.30 -0.95 -28.56
CA GLU A 139 -12.94 -1.15 -29.07
C GLU A 139 -12.03 -1.66 -27.94
N THR A 140 -12.08 -2.97 -27.72
CA THR A 140 -11.14 -3.68 -26.87
C THR A 140 -10.21 -4.48 -27.77
N PRO A 141 -8.92 -4.58 -27.41
CA PRO A 141 -7.92 -5.26 -28.21
C PRO A 141 -8.41 -6.66 -28.55
N LYS A 142 -8.24 -7.09 -29.81
CA LYS A 142 -8.73 -8.36 -30.36
C LYS A 142 -8.27 -9.55 -29.49
N ILE A 143 -9.07 -9.91 -28.50
CA ILE A 143 -8.95 -11.17 -27.78
C ILE A 143 -9.63 -12.20 -28.69
N PRO A 144 -8.94 -13.29 -29.11
CA PRO A 144 -9.53 -14.31 -29.96
C PRO A 144 -10.82 -14.86 -29.33
N SER A 145 -11.84 -15.01 -30.16
CA SER A 145 -13.23 -15.34 -29.80
C SER A 145 -13.40 -16.63 -29.00
N GLU A 146 -12.38 -17.50 -28.95
CA GLU A 146 -12.34 -18.69 -28.10
C GLU A 146 -12.30 -18.38 -26.59
N ALA A 147 -11.96 -17.14 -26.21
CA ALA A 147 -11.93 -16.70 -24.81
C ALA A 147 -13.28 -16.17 -24.29
N VAL A 148 -14.17 -15.70 -25.18
CA VAL A 148 -15.44 -15.06 -24.80
C VAL A 148 -16.53 -16.09 -24.48
N GLY A 149 -16.38 -17.33 -24.97
CA GLY A 149 -17.29 -18.46 -24.67
C GLY A 149 -16.89 -19.31 -23.46
N GLY A 150 -15.91 -18.91 -22.67
CA GLY A 150 -15.42 -19.70 -21.53
C GLY A 150 -16.19 -19.42 -20.24
N THR A 151 -16.54 -20.47 -19.49
CA THR A 151 -17.08 -20.37 -18.13
C THR A 151 -16.23 -19.44 -17.25
N ARG A 152 -16.83 -18.89 -16.19
CA ARG A 152 -16.18 -18.00 -15.21
C ARG A 152 -14.79 -18.49 -14.74
N GLU A 153 -14.55 -19.80 -14.73
CA GLU A 153 -13.23 -20.38 -14.42
C GLU A 153 -12.14 -20.01 -15.44
N ARG A 154 -12.47 -19.91 -16.73
CA ARG A 154 -11.50 -19.63 -17.80
C ARG A 154 -11.06 -18.16 -17.82
N TRP A 155 -11.96 -17.25 -17.47
CA TRP A 155 -11.62 -15.84 -17.24
C TRP A 155 -10.68 -15.68 -16.03
N LEU A 156 -10.91 -16.46 -14.97
CA LEU A 156 -10.01 -16.50 -13.83
C LEU A 156 -8.65 -17.10 -14.20
N GLU A 157 -8.59 -18.15 -15.02
CA GLU A 157 -7.33 -18.72 -15.52
C GLU A 157 -6.51 -17.77 -16.39
N ILE A 158 -7.16 -16.89 -17.16
CA ILE A 158 -6.47 -15.91 -18.01
C ILE A 158 -6.02 -14.68 -17.20
N ALA A 159 -6.84 -14.22 -16.26
CA ALA A 159 -6.56 -13.01 -15.48
C ALA A 159 -5.61 -13.26 -14.30
N MET A 160 -5.61 -14.46 -13.70
CA MET A 160 -4.75 -14.74 -12.54
C MET A 160 -3.24 -14.67 -12.83
N PRO A 161 -2.73 -15.25 -13.93
CA PRO A 161 -1.30 -15.24 -14.24
C PRO A 161 -0.76 -13.82 -14.41
N SER A 162 -1.50 -12.93 -15.07
CA SER A 162 -1.10 -11.53 -15.25
C SER A 162 -1.08 -10.76 -13.92
N HIS A 163 -2.04 -11.04 -13.04
CA HIS A 163 -2.10 -10.44 -11.71
C HIS A 163 -0.99 -10.95 -10.76
N LEU A 164 -0.67 -12.26 -10.84
CA LEU A 164 0.44 -12.86 -10.10
C LEU A 164 1.80 -12.37 -10.61
N GLU A 165 1.98 -12.21 -11.92
CA GLU A 165 3.19 -11.63 -12.50
C GLU A 165 3.39 -10.17 -12.08
N ALA A 166 2.32 -9.35 -12.13
CA ALA A 166 2.38 -7.97 -11.67
C ALA A 166 2.79 -7.89 -10.19
N ARG A 167 2.23 -8.78 -9.35
CA ARG A 167 2.56 -8.88 -7.93
C ARG A 167 3.99 -9.38 -7.67
N ALA A 168 4.49 -10.29 -8.51
CA ALA A 168 5.88 -10.77 -8.44
C ALA A 168 6.88 -9.68 -8.86
N ARG A 169 6.56 -8.88 -9.89
CA ARG A 169 7.38 -7.72 -10.31
C ARG A 169 7.40 -6.64 -9.21
N ALA A 170 6.26 -6.34 -8.61
CA ALA A 170 6.19 -5.41 -7.48
C ALA A 170 7.03 -5.87 -6.27
N ARG A 171 7.01 -7.17 -5.93
CA ARG A 171 7.86 -7.73 -4.86
C ARG A 171 9.35 -7.63 -5.18
N LYS A 172 9.76 -7.88 -6.43
CA LYS A 172 11.16 -7.74 -6.85
C LYS A 172 11.63 -6.29 -6.79
N ALA A 173 10.79 -5.32 -7.17
CA ALA A 173 11.11 -3.89 -7.05
C ALA A 173 11.32 -3.48 -5.58
N VAL A 174 10.44 -3.92 -4.67
CA VAL A 174 10.56 -3.63 -3.23
C VAL A 174 11.81 -4.28 -2.61
N HIS A 175 12.25 -5.45 -3.10
CA HIS A 175 13.48 -6.08 -2.62
C HIS A 175 14.75 -5.51 -3.25
N ALA A 176 14.68 -4.92 -4.45
CA ALA A 176 15.82 -4.29 -5.12
C ALA A 176 16.17 -2.93 -4.51
N GLU A 177 15.20 -2.22 -3.94
CA GLU A 177 15.40 -0.91 -3.30
C GLU A 177 15.66 -0.98 -1.79
N ARG A 178 15.72 -2.17 -1.19
CA ARG A 178 16.09 -2.31 0.21
C ARG A 178 17.62 -2.30 0.30
N PRO A 179 18.28 -1.20 0.70
CA PRO A 179 19.72 -1.23 0.90
C PRO A 179 20.01 -2.32 1.94
N GLN A 180 20.82 -3.30 1.58
CA GLN A 180 21.45 -4.18 2.56
C GLN A 180 22.45 -3.34 3.33
N GLN A 181 21.96 -2.50 4.24
CA GLN A 181 22.82 -1.95 5.26
C GLN A 181 23.15 -3.11 6.21
N PRO A 182 24.43 -3.47 6.38
CA PRO A 182 24.81 -4.34 7.48
C PRO A 182 24.33 -3.67 8.77
N TRP A 183 23.73 -4.47 9.65
CA TRP A 183 23.40 -4.02 11.00
C TRP A 183 24.63 -3.32 11.58
N PRO A 184 24.53 -2.08 12.09
CA PRO A 184 25.70 -1.41 12.61
C PRO A 184 26.23 -2.21 13.81
N GLN A 185 27.39 -2.84 13.66
CA GLN A 185 28.11 -3.50 14.75
C GLN A 185 28.27 -2.57 15.98
N GLU A 186 28.28 -1.25 15.73
CA GLU A 186 28.28 -0.19 16.74
C GLU A 186 27.12 -0.27 17.75
N LEU A 187 25.97 -0.87 17.40
CA LEU A 187 24.84 -1.05 18.33
C LEU A 187 25.02 -2.25 19.28
N GLU A 188 25.75 -3.28 18.86
CA GLU A 188 26.11 -4.40 19.72
C GLU A 188 27.17 -3.96 20.76
N ASP A 189 28.20 -3.22 20.31
CA ASP A 189 29.25 -2.69 21.19
C ASP A 189 28.72 -1.67 22.21
N ALA A 190 27.75 -0.84 21.81
CA ALA A 190 27.10 0.12 22.72
C ALA A 190 26.26 -0.57 23.81
N SER A 191 25.66 -1.72 23.51
CA SER A 191 24.82 -2.46 24.46
C SER A 191 25.65 -3.15 25.54
N VAL A 192 26.84 -3.65 25.18
CA VAL A 192 27.79 -4.25 26.14
C VAL A 192 28.35 -3.17 27.09
N SER A 193 28.69 -1.99 26.58
CA SER A 193 29.25 -0.90 27.39
C SER A 193 28.27 -0.35 28.44
N ILE A 194 26.96 -0.28 28.13
CA ILE A 194 25.93 0.18 29.08
C ILE A 194 25.73 -0.83 30.23
N GLY A 195 25.80 -2.14 29.93
CA GLY A 195 25.71 -3.19 30.94
C GLY A 195 26.87 -3.16 31.93
N GLU A 196 28.10 -2.96 31.44
CA GLU A 196 29.29 -2.85 32.29
C GLU A 196 29.28 -1.58 33.16
N GLN A 197 28.76 -0.48 32.62
CA GLN A 197 28.69 0.79 33.34
C GLN A 197 27.65 0.76 34.48
N GLN A 198 26.51 0.07 34.29
CA GLN A 198 25.53 -0.15 35.36
C GLN A 198 26.06 -1.09 36.44
N HIS A 199 26.80 -2.13 36.06
CA HIS A 199 27.38 -3.07 37.02
C HIS A 199 28.45 -2.42 37.91
N GLN A 200 29.32 -1.57 37.35
CA GLN A 200 30.28 -0.80 38.15
C GLN A 200 29.60 0.19 39.11
N GLN A 201 28.49 0.80 38.70
CA GLN A 201 27.77 1.75 39.55
C GLN A 201 27.11 1.07 40.76
N GLN A 202 26.63 -0.17 40.60
CA GLN A 202 26.11 -0.98 41.73
C GLN A 202 27.19 -1.43 42.71
N GLN A 203 28.41 -1.72 42.24
CA GLN A 203 29.50 -2.12 43.14
C GLN A 203 30.07 -0.97 43.97
N GLN A 204 29.88 0.28 43.56
CA GLN A 204 30.33 1.47 44.33
C GLN A 204 29.30 1.94 45.36
N THR A 205 28.09 1.38 45.37
CA THR A 205 27.01 1.75 46.30
C THR A 205 26.81 0.77 47.46
N GLN A 206 27.68 -0.23 47.59
CA GLN A 206 27.78 -1.13 48.75
C GLN A 206 29.08 -0.87 49.51
#